data_AF-A0A357I5J3-F1
#
_entry.id   AF-A0A357I5J3-F1
#
_cell.length_a   1.000
_cell.length_b   1.000
_cell.length_c   1.000
_cell.angle_alpha   90.00
_cell.angle_beta   90.00
_cell.angle_gamma   90.00
#
_symmetry.space_group_name_H-M   'P 1'
#
loop_
_entity.id
_entity.type
_entity.pdbx_description
1 polymer ?
#
loop_
_entity_poly.entity_id
_entity_poly.type
_entity_poly.pdbx_seq_one_letter_code
_entity_poly.pdbx_strand_id
1 'polypeptide(L)'
;FQNAEEPSKTSGERSKEVLSFEKAFEAEFGFSYDTILDVRDFFTKQAVKTKTAGGTLGIRELRYLLEEHIGLKAKQADSFVARFVLPIRPSWNAEFPKGCDGNDVLPWRYFRGLSVLLRPFVEVERSPQQFAISATHLHRWVRYLTRNIWEGNLPEKLFQSKEMSSYFGSVADKKGKAFTREVASKIQKLLPNQKTEIKLTELGAPKSPDLGDFDVLAWDHDTGKIFLIECKRLKPSLTVRQVIQKLEEFRGNMKKKDYLAKHKRRCAWIKDHPEAISKMTGIDESRINWVPLLVTSDRVPMAFIDGIDYPKSQVLAFQDLEQHIKSLVSLVN
;
A
#
# COMPACT_ATOMS: atom_id res chain seq x y z
N PHE A 1 1.73 -20.04 0.07
CA PHE A 1 0.62 -19.27 0.69
C PHE A 1 0.32 -19.77 2.11
N GLN A 2 1.34 -19.88 2.96
CA GLN A 2 1.25 -20.26 4.38
C GLN A 2 2.17 -19.28 5.15
N ASN A 3 1.83 -18.94 6.39
CA ASN A 3 2.66 -18.21 7.38
C ASN A 3 2.61 -16.67 7.38
N ALA A 4 1.41 -16.08 7.31
CA ALA A 4 1.19 -14.84 8.06
C ALA A 4 0.30 -15.23 9.24
N GLU A 5 0.88 -15.28 10.44
CA GLU A 5 0.15 -15.56 11.68
C GLU A 5 -0.90 -14.46 11.88
N GLU A 6 -2.18 -14.85 12.04
CA GLU A 6 -3.19 -13.94 12.56
C GLU A 6 -2.70 -13.48 13.95
N PRO A 7 -2.77 -12.18 14.29
CA PRO A 7 -2.39 -11.72 15.62
C PRO A 7 -3.15 -12.56 16.66
N SER A 8 -2.40 -13.35 17.43
CA SER A 8 -2.96 -14.34 18.33
C SER A 8 -3.67 -13.65 19.49
N LYS A 9 -4.79 -14.20 19.95
CA LYS A 9 -5.47 -13.79 21.19
C LYS A 9 -4.67 -14.11 22.47
N THR A 10 -3.56 -14.85 22.36
CA THR A 10 -2.80 -15.33 23.52
C THR A 10 -2.09 -14.19 24.26
N SER A 11 -2.06 -14.33 25.59
CA SER A 11 -1.60 -13.38 26.63
C SER A 11 -0.10 -13.08 26.64
N GLY A 12 0.56 -13.10 25.49
CA GLY A 12 1.92 -12.58 25.34
C GLY A 12 1.90 -11.05 25.17
N GLU A 13 3.04 -10.41 25.42
CA GLU A 13 3.22 -8.99 25.10
C GLU A 13 2.96 -8.76 23.61
N ARG A 14 1.92 -7.97 23.30
CA ARG A 14 1.62 -7.58 21.92
C ARG A 14 2.76 -6.70 21.41
N SER A 15 3.29 -7.01 20.23
CA SER A 15 4.31 -6.17 19.58
C SER A 15 3.79 -4.76 19.32
N LYS A 16 4.70 -3.79 19.21
CA LYS A 16 4.35 -2.39 18.89
C LYS A 16 3.58 -2.28 17.57
N GLU A 17 3.91 -3.10 16.59
CA GLU A 17 3.19 -3.18 15.32
C GLU A 17 1.73 -3.64 15.51
N VAL A 18 1.50 -4.66 16.34
CA VAL A 18 0.15 -5.16 16.64
C VAL A 18 -0.67 -4.07 17.35
N LEU A 19 -0.10 -3.42 18.37
CA LEU A 19 -0.80 -2.34 19.08
C LEU A 19 -1.14 -1.15 18.16
N SER A 20 -0.22 -0.79 17.24
CA SER A 20 -0.49 0.26 16.26
C SER A 20 -1.61 -0.10 15.29
N PHE A 21 -1.67 -1.36 14.85
CA PHE A 21 -2.75 -1.86 13.99
C PHE A 21 -4.09 -1.85 14.74
N GLU A 22 -4.13 -2.36 15.96
CA GLU A 22 -5.37 -2.45 16.75
C GLU A 22 -5.94 -1.07 17.07
N LYS A 23 -5.08 -0.12 17.45
CA LYS A 23 -5.49 1.28 17.67
C LYS A 23 -6.09 1.90 16.41
N ALA A 24 -5.46 1.68 15.25
CA ALA A 24 -5.96 2.18 13.98
C ALA A 24 -7.29 1.52 13.59
N PHE A 25 -7.41 0.21 13.81
CA PHE A 25 -8.63 -0.56 13.58
C PHE A 25 -9.78 -0.04 14.45
N GLU A 26 -9.57 0.10 15.76
CA GLU A 26 -10.61 0.56 16.67
C GLU A 26 -11.07 1.98 16.34
N ALA A 27 -10.15 2.89 16.01
CA ALA A 27 -10.49 4.25 15.59
C ALA A 27 -11.30 4.29 14.28
N GLU A 28 -11.04 3.37 13.36
CA GLU A 28 -11.75 3.29 12.07
C GLU A 28 -13.14 2.64 12.18
N PHE A 29 -13.26 1.58 12.96
CA PHE A 29 -14.45 0.74 13.00
C PHE A 29 -15.35 1.00 14.23
N GLY A 30 -14.82 1.62 15.28
CA GLY A 30 -15.53 1.88 16.54
C GLY A 30 -15.62 0.67 17.47
N PHE A 31 -14.96 -0.43 17.13
CA PHE A 31 -14.85 -1.65 17.92
C PHE A 31 -13.50 -2.34 17.69
N SER A 32 -13.12 -3.22 18.61
CA SER A 32 -11.82 -3.89 18.58
C SER A 32 -11.67 -4.85 17.40
N TYR A 33 -10.43 -5.12 17.00
CA TYR A 33 -10.11 -6.19 16.06
C TYR A 33 -10.63 -7.56 16.54
N ASP A 34 -10.58 -7.84 17.85
CA ASP A 34 -11.08 -9.08 18.43
C ASP A 34 -12.59 -9.30 18.15
N THR A 35 -13.37 -8.21 18.04
CA THR A 35 -14.81 -8.26 17.71
C THR A 35 -15.08 -9.04 16.43
N ILE A 36 -14.33 -8.79 15.35
CA ILE A 36 -14.57 -9.48 14.07
C ILE A 36 -14.13 -10.95 14.12
N LEU A 37 -13.16 -11.28 14.97
CA LEU A 37 -12.77 -12.67 15.24
C LEU A 37 -13.88 -13.40 16.00
N ASP A 38 -14.45 -12.77 17.02
CA ASP A 38 -15.53 -13.35 17.83
C ASP A 38 -16.79 -13.59 16.99
N VAL A 39 -17.14 -12.65 16.10
CA VAL A 39 -18.25 -12.83 15.15
C VAL A 39 -18.00 -14.04 14.24
N ARG A 40 -16.80 -14.15 13.64
CA ARG A 40 -16.42 -15.31 12.82
C ARG A 40 -16.54 -16.61 13.61
N ASP A 41 -16.01 -16.63 14.83
CA ASP A 41 -15.95 -17.81 15.68
C ASP A 41 -17.37 -18.24 16.11
N PHE A 42 -18.24 -17.28 16.41
CA PHE A 42 -19.66 -17.53 16.70
C PHE A 42 -20.34 -18.25 15.53
N PHE A 43 -20.28 -17.68 14.31
CA PHE A 43 -20.94 -18.28 13.16
C PHE A 43 -20.33 -19.62 12.76
N THR A 44 -19.03 -19.80 12.98
CA THR A 44 -18.36 -21.10 12.77
C THR A 44 -18.90 -22.15 13.74
N LYS A 45 -19.03 -21.83 15.03
CA LYS A 45 -19.62 -22.72 16.04
C LYS A 45 -21.08 -23.05 15.72
N GLN A 46 -21.87 -22.06 15.30
CA GLN A 46 -23.26 -22.31 14.89
C GLN A 46 -23.33 -23.25 13.69
N ALA A 47 -22.49 -23.05 12.67
CA ALA A 47 -22.48 -23.91 11.49
C ALA A 47 -22.14 -25.37 11.82
N VAL A 48 -21.19 -25.61 12.74
CA VAL A 48 -20.88 -26.95 13.23
C VAL A 48 -22.08 -27.54 13.99
N LYS A 49 -22.68 -26.77 14.89
CA LYS A 49 -23.84 -27.20 15.70
C LYS A 49 -25.05 -27.56 14.85
N THR A 50 -25.37 -26.74 13.85
CA THR A 50 -26.55 -26.91 12.98
C THR A 50 -26.28 -27.75 11.74
N LYS A 51 -25.03 -28.17 11.51
CA LYS A 51 -24.57 -28.83 10.28
C LYS A 51 -24.91 -28.03 9.00
N THR A 52 -25.05 -26.71 9.13
CA THR A 52 -25.47 -25.81 8.04
C THR A 52 -24.49 -24.64 7.93
N ALA A 53 -23.80 -24.52 6.80
CA ALA A 53 -22.71 -23.55 6.62
C ALA A 53 -23.16 -22.12 6.30
N GLY A 54 -24.46 -21.89 6.09
CA GLY A 54 -25.01 -20.57 5.75
C GLY A 54 -26.52 -20.55 5.90
N GLY A 55 -27.12 -19.38 5.70
CA GLY A 55 -28.54 -19.17 5.86
C GLY A 55 -28.91 -17.70 5.85
N THR A 56 -30.13 -17.41 6.28
CA THR A 56 -30.66 -16.06 6.44
C THR A 56 -30.69 -15.65 7.92
N LEU A 57 -30.41 -14.38 8.19
CA LEU A 57 -30.40 -13.80 9.53
C LEU A 57 -31.12 -12.45 9.51
N GLY A 58 -32.08 -12.24 10.40
CA GLY A 58 -32.78 -10.97 10.55
C GLY A 58 -31.94 -9.92 11.27
N ILE A 59 -32.21 -8.63 11.03
CA ILE A 59 -31.50 -7.52 11.70
C ILE A 59 -31.61 -7.57 13.23
N ARG A 60 -32.75 -7.99 13.79
CA ARG A 60 -32.92 -8.13 15.24
C ARG A 60 -32.02 -9.22 15.81
N GLU A 61 -31.90 -10.35 15.11
CA GLU A 61 -31.04 -11.46 15.51
C GLU A 61 -29.56 -11.09 15.40
N LEU A 62 -29.16 -10.37 14.34
CA LEU A 62 -27.79 -9.87 14.19
C LEU A 62 -27.43 -8.91 15.33
N ARG A 63 -28.32 -7.98 15.70
CA ARG A 63 -28.10 -7.05 16.81
C ARG A 63 -28.00 -7.77 18.14
N TYR A 64 -28.94 -8.68 18.42
CA TYR A 64 -28.91 -9.50 19.61
C TYR A 64 -27.60 -10.27 19.74
N LEU A 65 -27.12 -10.87 18.64
CA LEU A 65 -25.81 -11.53 18.61
C LEU A 65 -24.67 -10.57 18.96
N LEU A 66 -24.62 -9.40 18.33
CA LEU A 66 -23.55 -8.44 18.55
C LEU A 66 -23.54 -7.90 19.98
N GLU A 67 -24.71 -7.65 20.56
CA GLU A 67 -24.82 -7.05 21.89
C GLU A 67 -24.68 -8.11 23.00
N GLU A 68 -25.38 -9.23 22.91
CA GLU A 68 -25.47 -10.22 24.00
C GLU A 68 -24.38 -11.31 23.92
N HIS A 69 -23.99 -11.72 22.71
CA HIS A 69 -22.96 -12.76 22.55
C HIS A 69 -21.55 -12.21 22.37
N ILE A 70 -21.42 -11.06 21.72
CA ILE A 70 -20.10 -10.42 21.49
C ILE A 70 -19.83 -9.33 22.53
N GLY A 71 -20.87 -8.72 23.13
CA GLY A 71 -20.69 -7.68 24.15
C GLY A 71 -20.52 -6.26 23.59
N LEU A 72 -20.95 -6.02 22.34
CA LEU A 72 -20.93 -4.68 21.76
C LEU A 72 -22.01 -3.78 22.39
N LYS A 73 -21.68 -2.50 22.60
CA LYS A 73 -22.72 -1.50 22.89
C LYS A 73 -23.56 -1.26 21.64
N ALA A 74 -24.81 -0.82 21.80
CA ALA A 74 -25.74 -0.53 20.69
C ALA A 74 -25.11 0.32 19.57
N LYS A 75 -24.38 1.40 19.92
CA LYS A 75 -23.68 2.25 18.93
C LYS A 75 -22.57 1.52 18.17
N GLN A 76 -21.89 0.56 18.79
CA GLN A 76 -20.85 -0.24 18.14
C GLN A 76 -21.49 -1.29 17.22
N ALA A 77 -22.62 -1.88 17.63
CA ALA A 77 -23.41 -2.76 16.77
C ALA A 77 -23.94 -2.00 15.54
N ASP A 78 -24.39 -0.75 15.69
CA ASP A 78 -24.76 0.13 14.56
C ASP A 78 -23.59 0.33 13.59
N SER A 79 -22.41 0.67 14.11
CA SER A 79 -21.20 0.83 13.31
C SER A 79 -20.82 -0.46 12.57
N PHE A 80 -20.94 -1.61 13.23
CA PHE A 80 -20.67 -2.92 12.63
C PHE A 80 -21.60 -3.17 11.43
N VAL A 81 -22.92 -3.01 11.64
CA VAL A 81 -23.93 -3.22 10.60
C VAL A 81 -23.69 -2.26 9.43
N ALA A 82 -23.51 -0.96 9.69
CA ALA A 82 -23.29 0.04 8.64
C ALA A 82 -22.03 -0.26 7.79
N ARG A 83 -20.99 -0.83 8.41
CA ARG A 83 -19.72 -1.10 7.75
C ARG A 83 -19.69 -2.41 6.98
N PHE A 84 -20.33 -3.47 7.51
CA PHE A 84 -20.16 -4.84 7.01
C PHE A 84 -21.40 -5.45 6.34
N VAL A 85 -22.51 -4.71 6.26
CA VAL A 85 -23.64 -5.07 5.40
C VAL A 85 -23.41 -4.60 3.97
N LEU A 86 -23.68 -5.48 3.01
CA LEU A 86 -23.79 -5.16 1.58
C LEU A 86 -25.27 -4.91 1.28
N PRO A 87 -25.67 -3.64 1.08
CA PRO A 87 -27.09 -3.30 1.01
C PRO A 87 -27.72 -3.63 -0.34
N ILE A 88 -29.03 -3.83 -0.34
CA ILE A 88 -29.86 -3.83 -1.56
C ILE A 88 -29.86 -2.41 -2.12
N ARG A 89 -29.63 -2.27 -3.43
CA ARG A 89 -29.64 -0.99 -4.14
C ARG A 89 -30.59 -1.06 -5.34
N PRO A 90 -31.30 0.03 -5.69
CA PRO A 90 -32.28 0.03 -6.77
C PRO A 90 -31.65 -0.18 -8.15
N SER A 91 -30.37 0.16 -8.30
CA SER A 91 -29.59 -0.14 -9.50
C SER A 91 -28.13 -0.37 -9.15
N TRP A 92 -27.39 -0.90 -10.12
CA TRP A 92 -25.97 -1.20 -9.96
C TRP A 92 -25.12 0.03 -9.58
N ASN A 93 -25.49 1.23 -10.02
CA ASN A 93 -24.72 2.47 -9.90
C ASN A 93 -25.44 3.60 -9.14
N ALA A 94 -26.44 3.28 -8.33
CA ALA A 94 -27.15 4.23 -7.46
C ALA A 94 -26.99 3.91 -5.97
N GLU A 95 -27.40 4.87 -5.13
CA GLU A 95 -27.47 4.77 -3.66
C GLU A 95 -26.19 4.21 -3.04
N PHE A 96 -25.04 4.84 -3.33
CA PHE A 96 -23.77 4.42 -2.73
C PHE A 96 -23.79 4.71 -1.22
N PRO A 97 -23.48 3.70 -0.39
CA PRO A 97 -23.22 3.93 1.04
C PRO A 97 -22.13 4.98 1.25
N LYS A 98 -22.18 5.67 2.39
CA LYS A 98 -21.17 6.67 2.74
C LYS A 98 -19.75 6.12 2.57
N GLY A 99 -18.92 6.86 1.83
CA GLY A 99 -17.54 6.47 1.53
C GLY A 99 -17.37 5.50 0.35
N CYS A 100 -18.45 5.16 -0.37
CA CYS A 100 -18.39 4.41 -1.62
C CYS A 100 -18.68 5.33 -2.82
N ASP A 101 -18.10 4.99 -3.97
CA ASP A 101 -18.30 5.71 -5.23
C ASP A 101 -18.54 4.75 -6.41
N GLY A 102 -18.74 5.29 -7.61
CA GLY A 102 -19.01 4.49 -8.82
C GLY A 102 -17.91 3.48 -9.16
N ASN A 103 -16.67 3.67 -8.69
CA ASN A 103 -15.61 2.69 -8.88
C ASN A 103 -15.78 1.45 -8.00
N ASP A 104 -16.52 1.56 -6.90
CA ASP A 104 -16.75 0.45 -5.98
C ASP A 104 -17.77 -0.55 -6.50
N VAL A 105 -18.44 -0.24 -7.62
CA VAL A 105 -19.34 -1.19 -8.26
C VAL A 105 -18.70 -1.88 -9.45
N LEU A 106 -17.76 -1.30 -10.17
CA LEU A 106 -17.19 -1.88 -11.41
C LEU A 106 -16.57 -3.28 -11.21
N PRO A 107 -17.09 -4.36 -11.81
CA PRO A 107 -16.73 -5.74 -11.43
C PRO A 107 -15.27 -6.11 -11.76
N TRP A 108 -14.65 -5.43 -12.73
CA TRP A 108 -13.24 -5.56 -13.09
C TRP A 108 -12.28 -4.76 -12.18
N ARG A 109 -12.78 -4.18 -11.08
CA ARG A 109 -11.94 -3.52 -10.05
C ARG A 109 -11.79 -4.42 -8.83
N TYR A 110 -10.55 -4.55 -8.37
CA TYR A 110 -10.24 -5.07 -7.04
C TYR A 110 -10.40 -3.99 -5.97
N PHE A 111 -10.49 -4.41 -4.71
CA PHE A 111 -10.60 -3.55 -3.53
C PHE A 111 -11.79 -2.57 -3.56
N ARG A 112 -12.93 -3.08 -4.03
CA ARG A 112 -14.20 -2.37 -4.08
C ARG A 112 -14.84 -2.29 -2.71
N GLY A 113 -15.25 -1.08 -2.30
CA GLY A 113 -16.04 -0.86 -1.08
C GLY A 113 -17.39 -1.58 -1.07
N LEU A 114 -17.94 -1.91 -2.25
CA LEU A 114 -19.19 -2.65 -2.44
C LEU A 114 -18.92 -4.04 -3.01
N SER A 115 -18.36 -4.88 -2.15
CA SER A 115 -18.04 -6.27 -2.45
C SER A 115 -18.33 -7.14 -1.24
N VAL A 116 -18.78 -8.38 -1.48
CA VAL A 116 -18.94 -9.40 -0.43
C VAL A 116 -17.63 -9.65 0.34
N LEU A 117 -16.47 -9.34 -0.26
CA LEU A 117 -15.16 -9.46 0.38
C LEU A 117 -14.88 -8.43 1.46
N LEU A 118 -15.59 -7.30 1.47
CA LEU A 118 -15.50 -6.28 2.52
C LEU A 118 -16.79 -6.18 3.34
N ARG A 119 -17.92 -6.63 2.78
CA ARG A 119 -19.26 -6.58 3.37
C ARG A 119 -19.92 -7.96 3.31
N PRO A 120 -19.63 -8.85 4.28
CA PRO A 120 -19.99 -10.27 4.20
C PRO A 120 -21.48 -10.55 4.51
N PHE A 121 -22.22 -9.60 5.10
CA PHE A 121 -23.65 -9.74 5.38
C PHE A 121 -24.43 -9.16 4.19
N VAL A 122 -24.93 -10.02 3.30
CA VAL A 122 -25.59 -9.57 2.07
C VAL A 122 -27.07 -9.37 2.34
N GLU A 123 -27.56 -8.14 2.25
CA GLU A 123 -28.99 -7.87 2.40
C GLU A 123 -29.78 -8.53 1.25
N VAL A 124 -30.81 -9.31 1.60
CA VAL A 124 -31.66 -10.07 0.67
C VAL A 124 -33.14 -9.72 0.76
N GLU A 125 -33.56 -9.09 1.86
CA GLU A 125 -34.91 -8.56 2.05
C GLU A 125 -34.81 -7.22 2.79
N ARG A 126 -35.65 -6.23 2.42
CA ARG A 126 -35.66 -4.91 3.10
C ARG A 126 -36.63 -4.88 4.27
N SER A 127 -37.75 -5.61 4.17
CA SER A 127 -38.81 -5.58 5.18
C SER A 127 -39.50 -6.95 5.36
N PRO A 128 -39.27 -7.65 6.49
CA PRO A 128 -38.27 -7.32 7.51
C PRO A 128 -36.85 -7.46 6.94
N GLN A 129 -35.92 -6.61 7.40
CA GLN A 129 -34.56 -6.65 6.89
C GLN A 129 -33.88 -7.99 7.21
N GLN A 130 -33.39 -8.68 6.17
CA GLN A 130 -32.69 -9.97 6.28
C GLN A 130 -31.38 -9.99 5.51
N PHE A 131 -30.43 -10.78 6.01
CA PHE A 131 -29.10 -10.95 5.44
C PHE A 131 -28.82 -12.42 5.12
N ALA A 132 -28.33 -12.69 3.91
CA ALA A 132 -27.66 -13.95 3.60
C ALA A 132 -26.24 -13.94 4.19
N ILE A 133 -25.90 -15.04 4.86
CA ILE A 133 -24.61 -15.24 5.52
C ILE A 133 -24.06 -16.64 5.23
N SER A 134 -22.73 -16.77 5.30
CA SER A 134 -22.06 -18.07 5.30
C SER A 134 -20.87 -18.04 6.26
N ALA A 135 -20.79 -19.04 7.14
CA ALA A 135 -19.66 -19.18 8.07
C ALA A 135 -18.32 -19.33 7.32
N THR A 136 -18.32 -20.06 6.20
CA THR A 136 -17.13 -20.20 5.35
C THR A 136 -16.72 -18.87 4.72
N HIS A 137 -17.68 -18.04 4.32
CA HIS A 137 -17.43 -16.72 3.78
C HIS A 137 -16.94 -15.75 4.86
N LEU A 138 -17.53 -15.75 6.05
CA LEU A 138 -17.08 -14.93 7.18
C LEU A 138 -15.63 -15.23 7.57
N HIS A 139 -15.23 -16.51 7.57
CA HIS A 139 -13.83 -16.88 7.76
C HIS A 139 -12.90 -16.26 6.70
N ARG A 140 -13.29 -16.32 5.42
CA ARG A 140 -12.53 -15.71 4.33
C ARG A 140 -12.51 -14.18 4.41
N TRP A 141 -13.62 -13.58 4.81
CA TRP A 141 -13.77 -12.13 4.97
C TRP A 141 -12.84 -11.59 6.04
N VAL A 142 -12.82 -12.18 7.24
CA VAL A 142 -11.90 -11.75 8.32
C VAL A 142 -10.47 -11.78 7.80
N ARG A 143 -10.02 -12.91 7.25
CA ARG A 143 -8.67 -13.05 6.69
C ARG A 143 -8.38 -12.04 5.58
N TYR A 144 -9.34 -11.79 4.70
CA TYR A 144 -9.18 -10.84 3.60
C TYR A 144 -9.04 -9.41 4.13
N LEU A 145 -9.95 -8.97 5.00
CA LEU A 145 -9.96 -7.62 5.55
C LEU A 145 -8.70 -7.35 6.36
N THR A 146 -8.38 -8.22 7.31
CA THR A 146 -7.30 -8.00 8.29
C THR A 146 -5.94 -8.02 7.60
N ARG A 147 -5.71 -8.98 6.72
CA ARG A 147 -4.47 -9.05 5.93
C ARG A 147 -4.28 -7.83 5.06
N ASN A 148 -5.32 -7.36 4.38
CA ASN A 148 -5.19 -6.21 3.49
C ASN A 148 -5.08 -4.87 4.24
N ILE A 149 -5.59 -4.77 5.47
CA ILE A 149 -5.28 -3.65 6.36
C ILE A 149 -3.84 -3.75 6.84
N TRP A 150 -3.44 -4.89 7.42
CA TRP A 150 -2.10 -5.14 7.95
C TRP A 150 -0.99 -4.90 6.90
N GLU A 151 -1.20 -5.39 5.67
CA GLU A 151 -0.26 -5.20 4.59
C GLU A 151 -0.36 -3.81 3.92
N GLY A 152 -1.32 -2.96 4.30
CA GLY A 152 -1.54 -1.65 3.68
C GLY A 152 -1.97 -1.75 2.22
N ASN A 153 -2.69 -2.81 1.83
CA ASN A 153 -3.08 -3.07 0.43
C ASN A 153 -4.36 -2.35 0.03
N LEU A 154 -5.29 -2.13 0.96
CA LEU A 154 -6.56 -1.45 0.68
C LEU A 154 -6.34 0.01 0.24
N PRO A 155 -7.18 0.56 -0.65
CA PRO A 155 -7.17 1.98 -0.98
C PRO A 155 -7.52 2.84 0.25
N GLU A 156 -6.76 3.91 0.45
CA GLU A 156 -6.98 4.85 1.57
C GLU A 156 -8.39 5.44 1.58
N LYS A 157 -8.98 5.66 0.41
CA LYS A 157 -10.37 6.16 0.25
C LYS A 157 -11.44 5.31 0.94
N LEU A 158 -11.13 4.05 1.27
CA LEU A 158 -12.07 3.18 1.98
C LEU A 158 -12.18 3.52 3.47
N PHE A 159 -11.23 4.28 4.01
CA PHE A 159 -11.11 4.60 5.42
C PHE A 159 -11.48 6.05 5.70
N GLN A 160 -11.86 6.34 6.93
CA GLN A 160 -12.33 7.67 7.35
C GLN A 160 -11.52 8.22 8.52
N SER A 161 -10.88 7.36 9.33
CA SER A 161 -10.10 7.80 10.48
C SER A 161 -8.70 8.28 10.09
N LYS A 162 -8.21 9.28 10.83
CA LYS A 162 -6.85 9.79 10.67
C LYS A 162 -5.82 8.77 11.13
N GLU A 163 -6.17 7.98 12.14
CA GLU A 163 -5.38 6.91 12.73
C GLU A 163 -5.13 5.80 11.70
N MET A 164 -6.17 5.37 10.98
CA MET A 164 -6.01 4.37 9.90
C MET A 164 -5.19 4.93 8.73
N SER A 165 -5.43 6.18 8.35
CA SER A 165 -4.64 6.85 7.29
C SER A 165 -3.15 6.94 7.68
N SER A 166 -2.86 7.33 8.92
CA SER A 166 -1.51 7.39 9.48
C SER A 166 -0.85 6.01 9.55
N TYR A 167 -1.61 4.98 9.97
CA TYR A 167 -1.12 3.60 9.97
C TYR A 167 -0.72 3.15 8.56
N PHE A 168 -1.57 3.37 7.56
CA PHE A 168 -1.26 3.06 6.16
C PHE A 168 -0.01 3.80 5.66
N GLY A 169 0.14 5.09 6.01
CA GLY A 169 1.34 5.87 5.73
C GLY A 169 2.60 5.24 6.33
N SER A 170 2.55 4.82 7.60
CA SER A 170 3.69 4.19 8.28
C SER A 170 4.06 2.82 7.71
N VAL A 171 3.07 2.01 7.31
CA VAL A 171 3.30 0.72 6.63
C VAL A 171 3.95 0.95 5.26
N ALA A 172 3.49 1.95 4.50
CA ALA A 172 4.06 2.31 3.21
C ALA A 172 5.51 2.81 3.36
N ASP A 173 5.79 3.68 4.32
CA ASP A 173 7.13 4.17 4.64
C ASP A 173 8.08 3.04 5.03
N LYS A 174 7.68 2.18 5.98
CA LYS A 174 8.47 1.01 6.43
C LYS A 174 8.84 0.10 5.26
N LYS A 175 7.87 -0.19 4.38
CA LYS A 175 8.09 -1.04 3.19
C LYS A 175 8.93 -0.35 2.12
N GLY A 176 8.79 0.96 1.95
CA GLY A 176 9.62 1.78 1.06
C GLY A 176 11.09 1.73 1.48
N LYS A 177 11.38 2.09 2.74
CA LYS A 177 12.74 2.07 3.31
C LYS A 177 13.37 0.68 3.33
N ALA A 178 12.58 -0.36 3.55
CA ALA A 178 13.06 -1.74 3.42
C ALA A 178 13.54 -2.03 1.99
N PHE A 179 12.78 -1.61 0.97
CA PHE A 179 13.17 -1.78 -0.42
C PHE A 179 14.38 -0.92 -0.80
N THR A 180 14.46 0.33 -0.34
CA THR A 180 15.64 1.19 -0.50
C THR A 180 16.92 0.53 0.02
N ARG A 181 16.86 -0.06 1.23
CA ARG A 181 17.99 -0.83 1.79
C ARG A 181 18.33 -2.07 0.98
N GLU A 182 17.35 -2.75 0.42
CA GLU A 182 17.55 -3.91 -0.46
C GLU A 182 18.27 -3.50 -1.75
N VAL A 183 17.87 -2.38 -2.37
CA VAL A 183 18.53 -1.77 -3.54
C VAL A 183 19.98 -1.42 -3.23
N ALA A 184 20.23 -0.69 -2.15
CA ALA A 184 21.58 -0.33 -1.71
C ALA A 184 22.44 -1.58 -1.46
N SER A 185 21.90 -2.59 -0.78
CA SER A 185 22.61 -3.84 -0.50
C SER A 185 22.98 -4.60 -1.77
N LYS A 186 22.09 -4.65 -2.77
CA LYS A 186 22.33 -5.35 -4.04
C LYS A 186 23.54 -4.80 -4.79
N ILE A 187 23.73 -3.49 -4.75
CA ILE A 187 24.77 -2.79 -5.55
C ILE A 187 26.05 -2.50 -4.76
N GLN A 188 26.05 -2.75 -3.45
CA GLN A 188 27.16 -2.45 -2.53
C GLN A 188 28.53 -3.01 -2.97
N LYS A 189 28.56 -4.18 -3.62
CA LYS A 189 29.82 -4.78 -4.11
C LYS A 189 30.39 -4.05 -5.33
N LEU A 190 29.52 -3.46 -6.16
CA LEU A 190 29.90 -2.74 -7.38
C LEU A 190 30.16 -1.25 -7.10
N LEU A 191 29.36 -0.68 -6.19
CA LEU A 191 29.42 0.70 -5.77
C LEU A 191 29.54 0.74 -4.25
N PRO A 192 30.75 0.56 -3.70
CA PRO A 192 30.96 0.54 -2.26
C PRO A 192 30.66 1.91 -1.61
N ASN A 193 30.83 2.98 -2.38
CA ASN A 193 30.58 4.34 -1.95
C ASN A 193 29.12 4.71 -2.22
N GLN A 194 28.29 4.65 -1.18
CA GLN A 194 26.88 4.99 -1.27
C GLN A 194 26.31 5.52 0.04
N LYS A 195 25.20 6.23 -0.06
CA LYS A 195 24.39 6.74 1.05
C LYS A 195 22.90 6.60 0.71
N THR A 196 22.08 6.33 1.72
CA THR A 196 20.63 6.13 1.56
C THR A 196 19.84 7.24 2.24
N GLU A 197 18.64 7.55 1.74
CA GLU A 197 17.68 8.50 2.33
C GLU A 197 18.28 9.91 2.55
N ILE A 198 19.07 10.39 1.59
CA ILE A 198 19.73 11.71 1.70
C ILE A 198 18.75 12.80 1.36
N LYS A 199 18.43 13.65 2.33
CA LYS A 199 17.56 14.81 2.09
C LYS A 199 18.28 15.84 1.23
N LEU A 200 17.60 16.41 0.25
CA LEU A 200 18.18 17.49 -0.56
C LEU A 200 18.54 18.72 0.29
N THR A 201 17.89 18.93 1.44
CA THR A 201 18.27 19.98 2.37
C THR A 201 19.65 19.77 3.00
N GLU A 202 20.10 18.51 3.14
CA GLU A 202 21.48 18.20 3.57
C GLU A 202 22.50 18.52 2.46
N LEU A 203 22.04 18.61 1.22
CA LEU A 203 22.81 19.00 0.05
C LEU A 203 22.67 20.49 -0.29
N GLY A 204 21.99 21.28 0.55
CA GLY A 204 21.85 22.73 0.40
C GLY A 204 20.52 23.23 -0.19
N ALA A 205 19.56 22.34 -0.46
CA ALA A 205 18.25 22.76 -0.94
C ALA A 205 17.45 23.54 0.11
N PRO A 206 16.60 24.49 -0.29
CA PRO A 206 15.74 25.20 0.64
C PRO A 206 14.74 24.22 1.31
N LYS A 207 14.36 24.51 2.55
CA LYS A 207 13.31 23.75 3.26
C LYS A 207 11.92 23.91 2.61
N SER A 208 11.73 24.98 1.84
CA SER A 208 10.47 25.28 1.14
C SER A 208 10.77 25.87 -0.24
N PRO A 209 10.26 25.27 -1.34
CA PRO A 209 9.49 24.03 -1.37
C PRO A 209 10.34 22.81 -1.00
N ASP A 210 9.78 21.88 -0.22
CA ASP A 210 10.46 20.61 0.11
C ASP A 210 10.61 19.76 -1.16
N LEU A 211 11.87 19.52 -1.55
CA LEU A 211 12.22 18.69 -2.70
C LEU A 211 12.28 17.20 -2.36
N GLY A 212 12.27 16.85 -1.08
CA GLY A 212 12.39 15.49 -0.58
C GLY A 212 13.84 15.00 -0.54
N ASP A 213 14.01 13.71 -0.82
CA ASP A 213 15.24 12.96 -0.62
C ASP A 213 15.59 12.11 -1.85
N PHE A 214 16.85 11.69 -1.94
CA PHE A 214 17.27 10.60 -2.81
C PHE A 214 17.28 9.30 -2.01
N ASP A 215 16.57 8.28 -2.52
CA ASP A 215 16.49 6.98 -1.84
C ASP A 215 17.87 6.33 -1.73
N VAL A 216 18.63 6.25 -2.84
CA VAL A 216 20.03 5.83 -2.85
C VAL A 216 20.85 6.77 -3.72
N LEU A 217 21.95 7.28 -3.18
CA LEU A 217 22.98 7.99 -3.91
C LEU A 217 24.27 7.17 -3.84
N ALA A 218 24.79 6.76 -4.99
CA ALA A 218 25.99 5.95 -5.09
C ALA A 218 26.96 6.57 -6.09
N TRP A 219 28.26 6.33 -5.95
CA TRP A 219 29.25 6.91 -6.87
C TRP A 219 30.44 6.01 -7.13
N ASP A 220 31.04 6.24 -8.29
CA ASP A 220 32.26 5.60 -8.74
C ASP A 220 33.31 6.67 -9.08
N HIS A 221 34.44 6.64 -8.38
CA HIS A 221 35.50 7.65 -8.51
C HIS A 221 36.24 7.55 -9.85
N ASP A 222 36.38 6.34 -10.37
CA ASP A 222 37.17 6.07 -11.57
C ASP A 222 36.48 6.68 -12.79
N THR A 223 35.18 6.40 -12.93
CA THR A 223 34.38 6.91 -14.06
C THR A 223 33.71 8.25 -13.82
N GLY A 224 33.76 8.80 -12.59
CA GLY A 224 33.09 10.05 -12.21
C GLY A 224 31.57 9.94 -12.17
N LYS A 225 31.00 8.73 -12.22
CA LYS A 225 29.55 8.52 -12.27
C LYS A 225 28.91 8.70 -10.89
N ILE A 226 27.85 9.51 -10.84
CA ILE A 226 27.00 9.69 -9.67
C ILE A 226 25.60 9.14 -9.98
N PHE A 227 25.23 8.06 -9.30
CA PHE A 227 23.95 7.39 -9.44
C PHE A 227 22.92 8.03 -8.49
N LEU A 228 21.84 8.56 -9.06
CA LEU A 228 20.71 9.14 -8.32
C LEU A 228 19.53 8.16 -8.45
N ILE A 229 19.39 7.25 -7.50
CA ILE A 229 18.48 6.11 -7.61
C ILE A 229 17.22 6.38 -6.79
N GLU A 230 16.08 6.47 -7.47
CA GLU A 230 14.75 6.40 -6.88
C GLU A 230 14.31 4.94 -6.72
N CYS A 231 13.86 4.57 -5.54
CA CYS A 231 13.41 3.23 -5.22
C CYS A 231 11.88 3.21 -5.09
N LYS A 232 11.20 2.56 -6.02
CA LYS A 232 9.75 2.36 -5.94
C LYS A 232 9.35 0.92 -5.71
N ARG A 233 8.93 0.63 -4.48
CA ARG A 233 8.22 -0.60 -4.19
C ARG A 233 6.78 -0.53 -4.72
N LEU A 234 6.44 -1.45 -5.60
CA LEU A 234 5.12 -1.50 -6.23
C LEU A 234 4.25 -2.57 -5.57
N LYS A 235 2.96 -2.23 -5.40
CA LYS A 235 1.94 -3.24 -5.10
C LYS A 235 1.69 -4.08 -6.37
N PRO A 236 1.40 -5.38 -6.30
CA PRO A 236 1.02 -6.16 -7.48
C PRO A 236 -0.18 -5.54 -8.21
N SER A 237 -0.17 -5.55 -9.55
CA SER A 237 -1.37 -5.22 -10.34
C SER A 237 -2.11 -6.51 -10.63
N LEU A 238 -3.34 -6.63 -10.16
CA LEU A 238 -4.20 -7.79 -10.39
C LEU A 238 -5.10 -7.62 -11.62
N THR A 239 -5.21 -6.40 -12.16
CA THR A 239 -6.02 -6.11 -13.36
C THR A 239 -5.34 -5.15 -14.31
N VAL A 240 -5.77 -5.18 -15.58
CA VAL A 240 -5.37 -4.22 -16.61
C VAL A 240 -5.62 -2.78 -16.17
N ARG A 241 -6.74 -2.50 -15.47
CA ARG A 241 -7.02 -1.17 -14.95
C ARG A 241 -5.99 -0.71 -13.91
N GLN A 242 -5.56 -1.60 -13.02
CA GLN A 242 -4.50 -1.27 -12.04
C GLN A 242 -3.15 -1.05 -12.74
N VAL A 243 -2.87 -1.77 -13.82
CA VAL A 243 -1.72 -1.48 -14.69
C VAL A 243 -1.82 -0.06 -15.27
N ILE A 244 -2.95 0.30 -15.89
CA ILE A 244 -3.15 1.63 -16.47
C ILE A 244 -3.03 2.73 -15.41
N GLN A 245 -3.65 2.54 -14.23
CA GLN A 245 -3.57 3.51 -13.14
C GLN A 245 -2.11 3.74 -12.69
N LYS A 246 -1.32 2.68 -12.57
CA LYS A 246 0.12 2.82 -12.28
C LYS A 246 0.84 3.59 -13.38
N LEU A 247 0.55 3.32 -14.65
CA LEU A 247 1.14 4.08 -15.75
C LEU A 247 0.79 5.57 -15.68
N GLU A 248 -0.41 5.92 -15.21
CA GLU A 248 -0.82 7.32 -14.98
C GLU A 248 -0.11 7.99 -13.80
N GLU A 249 0.24 7.23 -12.76
CA GLU A 249 0.97 7.71 -11.57
C GLU A 249 2.47 7.95 -11.85
N PHE A 250 2.97 7.53 -13.01
CA PHE A 250 4.38 7.63 -13.43
C PHE A 250 4.53 8.10 -14.88
N ARG A 251 3.90 9.22 -15.26
CA ARG A 251 4.05 9.81 -16.60
C ARG A 251 5.16 10.87 -16.68
N GLY A 252 5.63 11.37 -15.55
CA GLY A 252 6.49 12.56 -15.50
C GLY A 252 5.69 13.86 -15.58
N ASN A 253 4.38 13.82 -15.29
CA ASN A 253 3.51 14.98 -15.41
C ASN A 253 3.83 16.02 -14.32
N MET A 254 4.56 17.07 -14.70
CA MET A 254 4.98 18.16 -13.82
C MET A 254 3.81 18.94 -13.21
N LYS A 255 2.66 19.04 -13.91
CA LYS A 255 1.45 19.71 -13.38
C LYS A 255 0.79 18.91 -12.26
N LYS A 256 0.73 17.58 -12.41
CA LYS A 256 0.20 16.66 -11.38
C LYS A 256 1.23 16.32 -10.29
N LYS A 257 2.50 16.68 -10.49
CA LYS A 257 3.64 16.36 -9.60
C LYS A 257 3.65 14.86 -9.25
N ASP A 258 3.46 14.03 -10.26
CA ASP A 258 3.49 12.57 -10.12
C ASP A 258 4.86 12.06 -9.63
N TYR A 259 4.98 10.77 -9.31
CA TYR A 259 6.19 10.26 -8.66
C TYR A 259 7.44 10.51 -9.51
N LEU A 260 7.33 10.39 -10.82
CA LEU A 260 8.43 10.61 -11.74
C LEU A 260 8.79 12.09 -11.87
N ALA A 261 7.80 12.98 -11.90
CA ALA A 261 8.02 14.43 -11.87
C ALA A 261 8.76 14.88 -10.60
N LYS A 262 8.51 14.25 -9.45
CA LYS A 262 9.26 14.53 -8.21
C LYS A 262 10.74 14.15 -8.36
N HIS A 263 11.03 12.97 -8.89
CA HIS A 263 12.41 12.53 -9.13
C HIS A 263 13.13 13.44 -10.12
N LYS A 264 12.49 13.79 -11.25
CA LYS A 264 13.05 14.73 -12.24
C LYS A 264 13.40 16.08 -11.63
N ARG A 265 12.55 16.63 -10.74
CA ARG A 265 12.86 17.89 -10.04
C ARG A 265 14.08 17.77 -9.14
N ARG A 266 14.21 16.68 -8.38
CA ARG A 266 15.39 16.43 -7.54
C ARG A 266 16.66 16.33 -8.39
N CYS A 267 16.60 15.57 -9.49
CA CYS A 267 17.71 15.44 -10.42
C CYS A 267 18.07 16.74 -11.12
N ALA A 268 17.10 17.57 -11.51
CA ALA A 268 17.38 18.88 -12.10
C ALA A 268 18.06 19.80 -11.08
N TRP A 269 17.53 19.86 -9.86
CA TRP A 269 18.08 20.72 -8.82
C TRP A 269 19.53 20.37 -8.47
N ILE A 270 19.85 19.08 -8.29
CA ILE A 270 21.22 18.68 -7.93
C ILE A 270 22.23 18.86 -9.07
N LYS A 271 21.76 18.82 -10.32
CA LYS A 271 22.61 19.13 -11.49
C LYS A 271 22.99 20.60 -11.56
N ASP A 272 22.09 21.47 -11.13
CA ASP A 272 22.31 22.92 -11.05
C ASP A 272 23.11 23.33 -9.81
N HIS A 273 23.29 22.42 -8.83
CA HIS A 273 24.00 22.66 -7.56
C HIS A 273 24.95 21.48 -7.22
N PRO A 274 25.99 21.24 -8.04
CA PRO A 274 26.87 20.09 -7.89
C PRO A 274 27.83 20.18 -6.69
N GLU A 275 28.01 21.37 -6.09
CA GLU A 275 29.07 21.69 -5.14
C GLU A 275 29.01 20.78 -3.90
N ALA A 276 27.81 20.55 -3.39
CA ALA A 276 27.59 19.68 -2.24
C ALA A 276 27.93 18.21 -2.56
N ILE A 277 27.66 17.76 -3.78
CA ILE A 277 27.99 16.41 -4.23
C ILE A 277 29.48 16.28 -4.48
N SER A 278 30.11 17.25 -5.14
CA SER A 278 31.56 17.30 -5.35
C SER A 278 32.31 17.23 -4.02
N LYS A 279 31.90 18.05 -3.04
CA LYS A 279 32.46 18.01 -1.68
C LYS A 279 32.23 16.68 -0.97
N MET A 280 31.02 16.11 -1.09
CA MET A 280 30.68 14.85 -0.42
C MET A 280 31.42 13.65 -1.01
N THR A 281 31.58 13.63 -2.33
CA THR A 281 32.12 12.48 -3.07
C THR A 281 33.60 12.62 -3.38
N GLY A 282 34.17 13.83 -3.31
CA GLY A 282 35.53 14.11 -3.75
C GLY A 282 35.73 14.08 -5.27
N ILE A 283 34.65 13.96 -6.05
CA ILE A 283 34.70 13.99 -7.52
C ILE A 283 34.53 15.44 -7.97
N ASP A 284 35.51 15.95 -8.70
CA ASP A 284 35.47 17.30 -9.26
C ASP A 284 34.21 17.53 -10.11
N GLU A 285 33.63 18.73 -10.01
CA GLU A 285 32.37 19.07 -10.67
C GLU A 285 32.41 18.85 -12.19
N SER A 286 33.55 19.10 -12.83
CA SER A 286 33.73 18.90 -14.27
C SER A 286 33.76 17.43 -14.69
N ARG A 287 34.02 16.52 -13.74
CA ARG A 287 34.07 15.07 -13.96
C ARG A 287 32.75 14.37 -13.63
N ILE A 288 31.80 15.06 -12.99
CA ILE A 288 30.54 14.46 -12.57
C ILE A 288 29.72 14.03 -13.79
N ASN A 289 29.39 12.74 -13.85
CA ASN A 289 28.47 12.18 -14.80
C ASN A 289 27.21 11.66 -14.08
N TRP A 290 26.11 12.38 -14.24
CA TRP A 290 24.85 12.07 -13.56
C TRP A 290 24.10 10.89 -14.19
N VAL A 291 23.83 9.87 -13.39
CA VAL A 291 23.07 8.67 -13.80
C VAL A 291 21.78 8.56 -12.97
N PRO A 292 20.69 9.24 -13.38
CA PRO A 292 19.41 9.12 -12.70
C PRO A 292 18.74 7.79 -13.06
N LEU A 293 18.28 7.04 -12.06
CA LEU A 293 17.63 5.74 -12.22
C LEU A 293 16.35 5.66 -11.39
N LEU A 294 15.30 5.09 -11.98
CA LEU A 294 14.10 4.64 -11.27
C LEU A 294 14.15 3.12 -11.17
N VAL A 295 14.33 2.61 -9.96
CA VAL A 295 14.36 1.17 -9.67
C VAL A 295 13.04 0.73 -9.07
N THR A 296 12.37 -0.21 -9.72
CA THR A 296 11.09 -0.75 -9.27
C THR A 296 11.24 -2.15 -8.71
N SER A 297 10.46 -2.50 -7.69
CA SER A 297 10.53 -3.84 -7.05
C SER A 297 10.11 -5.00 -7.96
N ASP A 298 9.48 -4.69 -9.09
CA ASP A 298 9.04 -5.64 -10.11
C ASP A 298 9.10 -4.98 -11.49
N ARG A 299 9.04 -5.76 -12.56
CA ARG A 299 8.98 -5.24 -13.93
C ARG A 299 7.71 -4.42 -14.11
N VAL A 300 7.90 -3.22 -14.66
CA VAL A 300 6.82 -2.28 -14.89
C VAL A 300 6.50 -2.14 -16.36
N PRO A 301 5.21 -2.00 -16.72
CA PRO A 301 4.78 -1.68 -18.07
C PRO A 301 5.42 -0.39 -18.63
N MET A 302 5.91 0.50 -17.76
CA MET A 302 6.61 1.73 -18.14
C MET A 302 7.83 1.49 -19.05
N ALA A 303 8.51 0.37 -18.89
CA ALA A 303 9.64 0.02 -19.75
C ALA A 303 9.20 -0.31 -21.20
N PHE A 304 7.91 -0.54 -21.44
CA PHE A 304 7.37 -1.09 -22.69
C PHE A 304 6.38 -0.17 -23.40
N ILE A 305 6.01 0.97 -22.83
CA ILE A 305 5.05 1.90 -23.43
C ILE A 305 5.70 3.21 -23.89
N ASP A 306 5.14 3.80 -24.94
CA ASP A 306 5.52 5.14 -25.40
C ASP A 306 4.74 6.24 -24.67
N GLY A 307 5.28 7.46 -24.64
CA GLY A 307 4.62 8.61 -24.01
C GLY A 307 4.91 8.81 -22.51
N ILE A 308 5.87 8.08 -21.95
CA ILE A 308 6.46 8.41 -20.63
C ILE A 308 7.58 9.42 -20.83
N ASP A 309 7.52 10.53 -20.10
CA ASP A 309 8.53 11.59 -20.13
C ASP A 309 9.75 11.23 -19.25
N TYR A 310 10.35 10.08 -19.52
CA TYR A 310 11.56 9.57 -18.88
C TYR A 310 12.25 8.49 -19.73
N PRO A 311 13.59 8.45 -19.81
CA PRO A 311 14.29 7.45 -20.61
C PRO A 311 14.00 6.02 -20.14
N LYS A 312 13.55 5.14 -21.04
CA LYS A 312 13.27 3.73 -20.73
C LYS A 312 14.50 2.99 -20.18
N SER A 313 15.70 3.33 -20.66
CA SER A 313 16.97 2.79 -20.17
C SER A 313 17.28 3.14 -18.71
N GLN A 314 16.59 4.13 -18.15
CA GLN A 314 16.73 4.56 -16.75
C GLN A 314 15.62 4.01 -15.84
N VAL A 315 14.70 3.19 -16.37
CA VAL A 315 13.66 2.51 -15.58
C VAL A 315 14.01 1.04 -15.49
N LEU A 316 14.43 0.58 -14.32
CA LEU A 316 14.98 -0.76 -14.11
C LEU A 316 14.13 -1.53 -13.11
N ALA A 317 13.87 -2.81 -13.40
CA ALA A 317 13.41 -3.71 -12.34
C ALA A 317 14.59 -4.07 -11.43
N PHE A 318 14.32 -4.30 -10.15
CA PHE A 318 15.32 -4.65 -9.13
C PHE A 318 16.23 -5.83 -9.54
N GLN A 319 15.70 -6.79 -10.29
CA GLN A 319 16.46 -7.94 -10.79
C GLN A 319 17.48 -7.58 -11.88
N ASP A 320 17.23 -6.53 -12.66
CA ASP A 320 18.06 -6.12 -13.80
C ASP A 320 19.13 -5.07 -13.38
N LEU A 321 19.02 -4.50 -12.16
CA LEU A 321 19.85 -3.40 -11.66
C LEU A 321 21.35 -3.69 -11.63
N GLU A 322 21.74 -4.85 -11.08
CA GLU A 322 23.16 -5.18 -10.89
C GLU A 322 23.89 -5.28 -12.23
N GLN A 323 23.26 -5.93 -13.21
CA GLN A 323 23.83 -6.07 -14.56
C GLN A 323 23.92 -4.71 -15.26
N HIS A 324 22.92 -3.85 -15.08
CA HIS A 324 22.95 -2.50 -15.64
C HIS A 324 24.11 -1.68 -15.07
N ILE A 325 24.30 -1.69 -13.73
CA ILE A 325 25.42 -0.97 -13.11
C ILE A 325 26.76 -1.51 -13.59
N LYS A 326 26.93 -2.84 -13.67
CA LYS A 326 28.15 -3.45 -14.25
C LYS A 326 28.46 -2.87 -15.63
N SER A 327 27.48 -2.77 -16.52
CA SER A 327 27.70 -2.22 -17.86
C SER A 327 28.16 -0.75 -17.89
N LEU A 328 27.90 0.01 -16.81
CA LEU A 328 28.27 1.43 -16.71
C LEU A 328 29.59 1.66 -16.00
N VAL A 329 29.97 0.80 -15.05
CA VAL A 329 31.19 0.96 -14.24
C VAL A 329 32.34 0.06 -14.69
N SER A 330 32.06 -1.00 -15.45
CA SER A 330 33.12 -1.78 -16.08
C SER A 330 33.82 -0.89 -17.10
N LEU A 331 35.12 -0.66 -16.92
CA LEU A 331 35.97 -0.19 -18.00
C LEU A 331 35.77 -1.15 -19.17
N VAL A 332 35.45 -0.60 -20.34
CA VAL A 332 35.80 -1.27 -21.59
C VAL A 332 37.32 -1.45 -21.51
N ASN A 333 37.74 -2.66 -21.13
CA ASN A 333 39.14 -3.07 -21.22
C ASN A 333 39.59 -3.03 -22.68
#